data_AF-A0A2V7J9B5-F1
#
_entry.id   AF-A0A2V7J9B5-F1
#
_cell.length_a   1.000
_cell.length_b   1.000
_cell.length_c   1.000
_cell.angle_alpha   90.00
_cell.angle_beta   90.00
_cell.angle_gamma   90.00
#
_symmetry.space_group_name_H-M   'P 1'
#
loop_
_entity.id
_entity.type
_entity.pdbx_description
1 polymer ?
#
loop_
_entity_poly.entity_id
_entity_poly.type
_entity_poly.pdbx_seq_one_letter_code
_entity_poly.pdbx_strand_id
1 'polypeptide(L)'
;MEGQVVDAVTFVGLTGWCIDLTGTDLAGNPITGSVLTDASGSYAFSGLPAGTYTVCEEIQTGSTQTYPPAPQGGASCPAGFGWQSTLRDGFVAQFNDFRNVIVTP
;
A
#
# COMPACT_ATOMS: atom_id res chain seq x y z
N MET A 1 -2.22 5.15 -7.24
CA MET A 1 -2.80 4.19 -6.29
C MET A 1 -2.91 4.87 -4.95
N GLU A 2 -4.02 4.70 -4.24
CA GLU A 2 -4.25 5.33 -2.94
C GLU A 2 -4.98 4.40 -1.97
N GLY A 3 -4.84 4.68 -0.68
CA GLY A 3 -5.44 3.95 0.41
C GLY A 3 -5.06 4.54 1.77
N GLN A 4 -5.39 3.82 2.83
CA GLN A 4 -5.02 4.16 4.20
C GLN A 4 -4.27 3.03 4.89
N VAL A 5 -3.43 3.38 5.86
CA VAL A 5 -2.89 2.46 6.87
C VAL A 5 -3.55 2.80 8.19
N VAL A 6 -4.22 1.83 8.81
CA VAL A 6 -4.94 2.04 10.06
C VAL A 6 -4.64 0.96 11.09
N ASP A 7 -4.81 1.31 12.37
CA ASP A 7 -4.80 0.33 13.44
C ASP A 7 -6.02 -0.60 13.31
N ALA A 8 -5.79 -1.91 13.38
CA ALA A 8 -6.81 -2.92 13.12
C ALA A 8 -7.89 -3.00 14.21
N VAL A 9 -7.66 -2.40 15.38
CA VAL A 9 -8.58 -2.42 16.52
C VAL A 9 -9.36 -1.11 16.60
N THR A 10 -8.66 0.01 16.51
CA THR A 10 -9.22 1.36 16.70
C THR A 10 -9.62 2.05 15.41
N PHE A 11 -9.15 1.54 14.25
CA PHE A 11 -9.32 2.16 12.92
C PHE A 11 -8.76 3.58 12.83
N VAL A 12 -7.89 3.96 13.76
CA VAL A 12 -7.18 5.24 13.71
C VAL A 12 -6.09 5.16 12.65
N GLY A 13 -5.96 6.25 11.88
CA GLY A 13 -4.91 6.42 10.89
C GLY A 13 -3.51 6.33 11.50
N LEU A 14 -2.67 5.51 10.88
CA LEU A 14 -1.30 5.31 11.31
C LEU A 14 -0.36 6.18 10.49
N THR A 15 0.16 7.24 11.10
CA THR A 15 1.03 8.23 10.46
C THR A 15 2.48 7.77 10.35
N GLY A 16 3.19 8.19 9.30
CA GLY A 16 4.60 7.88 9.10
C GLY A 16 4.88 6.44 8.72
N TRP A 17 3.88 5.70 8.24
CA TRP A 17 4.04 4.36 7.69
C TRP A 17 4.54 4.46 6.25
N CYS A 18 5.60 3.72 5.93
CA CYS A 18 6.19 3.68 4.60
C CYS A 18 5.37 2.74 3.71
N ILE A 19 4.92 3.25 2.57
CA ILE A 19 4.33 2.47 1.50
C ILE A 19 5.24 2.54 0.29
N ASP A 20 5.66 1.40 -0.21
CA ASP A 20 6.44 1.26 -1.43
C ASP A 20 5.54 0.91 -2.61
N LEU A 21 5.87 1.46 -3.78
CA LEU A 21 5.28 1.13 -5.06
C LEU A 21 6.34 0.54 -5.97
N THR A 22 5.99 -0.57 -6.62
CA THR A 22 6.76 -1.17 -7.72
C THR A 22 5.85 -1.50 -8.88
N GLY A 23 6.35 -1.44 -10.11
CA GLY A 23 5.55 -1.81 -11.27
C GLY A 23 6.25 -1.57 -12.59
N THR A 24 5.48 -1.73 -13.66
CA THR A 24 5.96 -1.52 -15.03
C THR A 24 4.88 -0.79 -15.82
N ASP A 25 5.28 0.24 -16.57
CA ASP A 25 4.38 0.92 -17.49
C ASP A 25 4.08 0.05 -18.74
N LEU A 26 3.16 0.49 -19.61
CA LEU A 26 2.85 -0.23 -20.85
C LEU A 26 4.02 -0.34 -21.85
N ALA A 27 5.04 0.51 -21.74
CA ALA A 27 6.23 0.47 -22.57
C ALA A 27 7.30 -0.50 -22.02
N GLY A 28 7.06 -1.12 -20.87
CA GLY A 28 8.00 -2.03 -20.22
C GLY A 28 9.01 -1.34 -19.31
N ASN A 29 8.88 -0.04 -19.05
CA ASN A 29 9.79 0.68 -18.16
C ASN A 29 9.44 0.38 -16.69
N PRO A 30 10.43 0.05 -15.85
CA PRO A 30 10.21 -0.13 -14.43
C PRO A 30 9.90 1.21 -13.76
N ILE A 31 8.92 1.21 -12.85
CA ILE A 31 8.52 2.36 -12.05
C ILE A 31 8.59 1.95 -10.58
N THR A 32 9.26 2.76 -9.77
CA THR A 32 9.32 2.60 -8.31
C THR A 32 9.04 3.93 -7.61
N GLY A 33 8.54 3.86 -6.38
CA GLY A 33 8.31 5.02 -5.54
C GLY A 33 8.08 4.62 -4.09
N SER A 34 8.14 5.60 -3.19
CA SER A 34 7.85 5.40 -1.78
C SER A 34 7.23 6.66 -1.20
N VAL A 35 6.25 6.51 -0.31
CA VAL A 35 5.55 7.61 0.38
C VAL A 35 5.33 7.25 1.85
N LEU A 36 5.26 8.28 2.69
CA LEU A 36 4.85 8.13 4.09
C LEU A 36 3.37 8.52 4.24
N THR A 37 2.64 7.77 5.06
CA THR A 37 1.27 8.13 5.41
C THR A 37 1.20 9.43 6.21
N ASP A 38 0.17 10.22 5.95
CA ASP A 38 -0.09 11.46 6.69
C ASP A 38 -0.71 11.20 8.09
N ALA A 39 -1.10 12.27 8.79
CA ALA A 39 -1.70 12.19 10.13
C ALA A 39 -3.03 11.40 10.18
N SER A 40 -3.70 11.24 9.03
CA SER A 40 -4.92 10.44 8.89
C SER A 40 -4.65 8.99 8.47
N GLY A 41 -3.37 8.61 8.31
CA GLY A 41 -2.97 7.32 7.78
C GLY A 41 -3.08 7.20 6.26
N SER A 42 -3.36 8.30 5.55
CA SER A 42 -3.62 8.25 4.10
C SER A 42 -2.32 8.33 3.30
N TYR A 43 -2.28 7.63 2.16
CA TYR A 43 -1.17 7.67 1.21
C TYR A 43 -1.69 7.70 -0.23
N ALA A 44 -0.89 8.27 -1.14
CA ALA A 44 -1.23 8.32 -2.56
C ALA A 44 0.00 8.36 -3.47
N PHE A 45 -0.06 7.58 -4.55
CA PHE A 45 0.80 7.66 -5.72
C PHE A 45 -0.02 8.21 -6.90
N SER A 46 0.21 9.46 -7.27
CA SER A 46 -0.48 10.14 -8.37
C SER A 46 0.38 10.18 -9.63
N GLY A 47 -0.25 10.41 -10.79
CA GLY A 47 0.48 10.58 -12.05
C GLY A 47 1.17 9.33 -12.59
N LEU A 48 0.78 8.13 -12.12
CA LEU A 48 1.30 6.88 -12.66
C LEU A 48 0.82 6.69 -14.11
N PRO A 49 1.72 6.40 -15.07
CA PRO A 49 1.32 5.99 -16.41
C PRO A 49 0.45 4.74 -16.39
N ALA A 50 -0.29 4.47 -17.46
CA ALA A 50 -0.89 3.14 -17.64
C ALA A 50 0.17 2.04 -17.48
N GLY A 51 -0.18 0.98 -16.74
CA GLY A 51 0.79 -0.03 -16.33
C GLY A 51 0.23 -0.95 -15.25
N THR A 52 1.03 -1.88 -14.77
CA THR A 52 0.68 -2.74 -13.62
C THR A 52 1.59 -2.42 -12.45
N TYR A 53 0.98 -2.14 -11.30
CA TYR A 53 1.68 -1.69 -10.11
C TYR A 53 1.22 -2.47 -8.89
N THR A 54 2.14 -2.60 -7.95
CA THR A 54 1.94 -3.20 -6.63
C THR A 54 2.33 -2.16 -5.58
N VAL A 55 1.49 -2.00 -4.56
CA VAL A 55 1.84 -1.28 -3.33
C VAL A 55 2.02 -2.24 -2.17
N CYS A 56 3.05 -2.00 -1.35
CA CYS A 56 3.42 -2.78 -0.18
C CYS A 56 3.63 -1.83 1.00
N GLU A 57 3.14 -2.18 2.19
CA GLU A 57 3.56 -1.49 3.41
C GLU A 57 4.84 -2.09 3.97
N GLU A 58 5.68 -1.24 4.56
CA GLU A 58 6.74 -1.69 5.44
C GLU A 58 6.16 -1.93 6.85
N ILE A 59 6.08 -3.20 7.26
CA ILE A 59 5.60 -3.56 8.60
C ILE A 59 6.58 -3.02 9.65
N GLN A 60 6.08 -2.12 10.50
CA GLN A 60 6.87 -1.54 11.59
C GLN A 60 7.12 -2.56 12.72
N THR A 61 8.25 -2.42 13.40
CA THR A 61 8.59 -3.27 14.55
C THR A 61 7.50 -3.22 15.62
N GLY A 62 7.07 -4.38 16.13
CA GLY A 62 5.98 -4.48 17.10
C GLY A 62 4.59 -4.45 16.47
N SER A 63 4.47 -4.37 15.15
CA SER A 63 3.19 -4.46 14.44
C SER A 63 3.03 -5.78 13.71
N THR A 64 1.79 -6.19 13.48
CA THR A 64 1.44 -7.33 12.63
C THR A 64 0.39 -6.90 11.62
N GLN A 65 0.72 -7.03 10.33
CA GLN A 65 -0.25 -6.82 9.27
C GLN A 65 -1.37 -7.86 9.37
N THR A 66 -2.60 -7.36 9.30
CA THR A 66 -3.84 -8.14 9.34
C THR A 66 -4.70 -7.96 8.10
N TYR A 67 -4.42 -6.94 7.29
CA TYR A 67 -5.10 -6.68 6.04
C TYR A 67 -4.14 -6.02 5.03
N PRO A 68 -4.17 -6.42 3.74
CA PRO A 68 -5.06 -7.43 3.17
C PRO A 68 -4.69 -8.88 3.54
N PRO A 69 -5.66 -9.80 3.73
CA PRO A 69 -5.35 -11.20 3.94
C PRO A 69 -5.06 -11.90 2.60
N ALA A 70 -4.40 -13.06 2.67
CA ALA A 70 -4.33 -13.95 1.52
C ALA A 70 -5.73 -14.53 1.20
N PRO A 71 -6.10 -14.71 -0.09
CA PRO A 71 -5.40 -14.27 -1.29
C PRO A 71 -5.84 -12.88 -1.77
N GLN A 72 -6.66 -12.15 -1.00
CA GLN A 72 -7.29 -10.88 -1.40
C GLN A 72 -6.28 -9.77 -1.71
N GLY A 73 -5.14 -9.71 -1.00
CA GLY A 73 -4.06 -8.80 -1.34
C GLY A 73 -3.40 -9.12 -2.70
N GLY A 74 -3.45 -10.37 -3.14
CA GLY A 74 -3.00 -10.83 -4.46
C GLY A 74 -1.48 -10.74 -4.71
N ALA A 75 -0.81 -9.70 -4.21
CA ALA A 75 0.62 -9.46 -4.35
C ALA A 75 1.38 -9.86 -3.10
N SER A 76 2.43 -10.64 -3.28
CA SER A 76 3.44 -10.90 -2.27
C SER A 76 4.25 -9.63 -2.03
N CYS A 77 4.37 -9.21 -0.76
CA CYS A 77 5.29 -8.15 -0.35
C CYS A 77 6.46 -8.75 0.44
N PRO A 78 7.57 -8.00 0.65
CA PRO A 78 8.69 -8.48 1.47
C PRO A 78 8.26 -8.96 2.85
N ALA A 79 7.24 -8.31 3.42
CA ALA A 79 6.49 -8.80 4.56
C ALA A 79 4.98 -8.71 4.24
N GLY A 80 4.24 -9.80 4.48
CA GLY A 80 2.80 -9.83 4.29
C GLY A 80 2.34 -9.75 2.83
N PHE A 81 1.21 -9.08 2.61
CA PHE A 81 0.54 -8.93 1.32
C PHE A 81 0.30 -7.46 0.97
N GLY A 82 0.34 -7.18 -0.32
CA GLY A 82 0.15 -5.85 -0.91
C GLY A 82 -1.15 -5.73 -1.66
N TRP A 83 -1.22 -4.73 -2.53
CA TRP A 83 -2.30 -4.57 -3.50
C TRP A 83 -1.71 -4.41 -4.90
N GLN A 84 -2.14 -5.24 -5.84
CA GLN A 84 -1.80 -5.10 -7.26
C GLN A 84 -2.95 -4.52 -8.05
N SER A 85 -2.66 -3.63 -8.99
CA SER A 85 -3.65 -3.12 -9.93
C SER A 85 -3.03 -2.78 -11.29
N THR A 86 -3.76 -3.06 -12.35
CA THR A 86 -3.47 -2.55 -13.69
C THR A 86 -4.20 -1.23 -13.89
N LEU A 87 -3.45 -0.14 -14.01
CA LEU A 87 -3.96 1.20 -14.25
C LEU A 87 -4.06 1.48 -15.75
N ARG A 88 -5.12 2.19 -16.12
CA ARG A 88 -5.27 2.84 -17.44
C ARG A 88 -4.97 4.33 -17.29
N ASP A 89 -4.69 5.01 -18.38
CA ASP A 89 -4.38 6.45 -18.34
C ASP A 89 -5.51 7.24 -17.68
N GLY A 90 -5.16 8.05 -16.68
CA GLY A 90 -6.10 8.85 -15.90
C GLY A 90 -6.87 8.10 -14.81
N PHE A 91 -6.61 6.81 -14.58
CA PHE A 91 -7.24 6.02 -13.51
C PHE A 91 -6.36 5.95 -12.27
N VAL A 92 -7.01 5.94 -11.11
CA VAL A 92 -6.38 5.70 -9.80
C VAL A 92 -7.04 4.46 -9.19
N ALA A 93 -6.24 3.46 -8.81
CA ALA A 93 -6.73 2.39 -7.94
C ALA A 93 -6.91 2.95 -6.53
N GLN A 94 -8.10 2.77 -5.96
CA GLN A 94 -8.50 3.24 -4.63
C GLN A 94 -8.73 2.04 -3.70
N PHE A 95 -8.91 2.30 -2.40
CA PHE A 95 -9.17 1.29 -1.38
C PHE A 95 -8.05 0.26 -1.21
N ASN A 96 -6.81 0.65 -1.51
CA ASN A 96 -5.63 -0.19 -1.27
C ASN A 96 -5.22 -0.10 0.21
N ASP A 97 -6.15 -0.42 1.11
CA ASP A 97 -5.97 -0.18 2.54
C ASP A 97 -5.13 -1.27 3.20
N PHE A 98 -4.38 -0.90 4.23
CA PHE A 98 -3.61 -1.77 5.10
C PHE A 98 -4.11 -1.66 6.54
N ARG A 99 -4.06 -2.77 7.29
CA ARG A 99 -4.42 -2.77 8.71
C ARG A 99 -3.41 -3.51 9.55
N ASN A 100 -3.01 -2.92 10.66
CA ASN A 100 -2.02 -3.48 11.56
C ASN A 100 -2.53 -3.56 12.99
N VAL A 101 -2.29 -4.68 13.66
CA VAL A 101 -2.38 -4.72 15.12
C VAL A 101 -1.05 -4.21 15.66
N ILE A 102 -1.09 -3.11 16.41
CA ILE A 102 0.10 -2.56 17.08
C ILE A 102 0.20 -3.17 18.47
N VAL A 103 1.24 -3.98 18.69
CA VAL A 103 1.57 -4.47 20.01
C VAL A 103 2.48 -3.43 20.65
N THR A 104 1.89 -2.49 21.39
CA THR A 104 2.69 -1.62 22.25
C THR A 104 3.34 -2.49 23.34
N PRO A 105 4.66 -2.39 23.58
CA PRO A 105 5.29 -3.04 24.73
C PRO A 105 4.75 -2.53 26.07
#